data_AF-A0A7C6HD82-F1
#
_entry.id   AF-A0A7C6HD82-F1
#
_cell.length_a   1.000
_cell.length_b   1.000
_cell.length_c   1.000
_cell.angle_alpha   90.00
_cell.angle_beta   90.00
_cell.angle_gamma   90.00
#
_symmetry.space_group_name_H-M   'P 1'
#
loop_
_entity.id
_entity.type
_entity.pdbx_description
1 polymer ?
#
loop_
_entity_poly.entity_id
_entity_poly.type
_entity_poly.pdbx_seq_one_letter_code
_entity_poly.pdbx_strand_id
1 'polypeptide(L)'
;NAIDLEVPGIYYCLANIKLFVDGAYVQTPVAVPVHVMNDDVLMSGKSSNQSYNNIVDISYSKLNRNALIQEGSHIVLEANADHEGDILYSFRFNRYGETNYTITRKDKFLVWYPEKTGLYEISVVAHDAEMDVVIGATTMNLYVSEMTLENIQNPYLDLKPSSDYAVDSVSKTICNLVPRTTVDAFIDNFVIEDEGVLGLEIRVADINNNIITGDSYVGTGAVIELYKEDVVYERYTVILYGDVDGDGLIRTSDLLDVRYYMLRRIELEGVRFIAANADNSDDRNVVNSLDLLRIRYYLLGRVDIEQNRK
;
A
#
# COMPACT_ATOMS: atom_id res chain seq x y z
N ASN A 1 45.92 -14.24 -47.73
CA ASN A 1 45.39 -15.58 -47.42
C ASN A 1 45.23 -15.72 -45.91
N ALA A 2 44.22 -15.02 -45.37
CA ALA A 2 43.82 -15.20 -43.99
C ALA A 2 42.82 -16.37 -43.97
N ILE A 3 43.15 -17.40 -43.21
CA ILE A 3 42.32 -18.57 -42.98
C ILE A 3 41.45 -18.21 -41.78
N ASP A 4 40.16 -17.99 -42.02
CA ASP A 4 39.16 -17.78 -40.96
C ASP A 4 39.07 -19.04 -40.10
N LEU A 5 39.35 -18.86 -38.81
CA LEU A 5 39.11 -19.83 -37.75
C LEU A 5 37.70 -19.56 -37.21
N GLU A 6 36.73 -20.36 -37.63
CA GLU A 6 35.40 -20.40 -37.03
C GLU A 6 35.47 -21.10 -35.65
N VAL A 7 35.11 -20.36 -34.60
CA VAL A 7 34.96 -20.84 -33.23
C VAL A 7 33.51 -21.34 -33.04
N PRO A 8 33.25 -22.50 -32.40
CA PRO A 8 31.88 -22.96 -32.15
C PRO A 8 31.12 -22.00 -31.25
N GLY A 9 29.99 -21.49 -31.73
CA GLY A 9 29.12 -20.54 -31.04
C GLY A 9 28.45 -21.14 -29.81
N ILE A 10 28.47 -20.38 -28.71
CA ILE A 10 27.68 -20.62 -27.51
C ILE A 10 26.26 -20.10 -27.80
N TYR A 11 25.26 -20.98 -27.72
CA TYR A 11 23.85 -20.61 -27.82
C TYR A 11 23.34 -20.28 -26.41
N TYR A 12 22.91 -19.04 -26.19
CA TYR A 12 22.24 -18.64 -24.96
C TYR A 12 20.74 -18.51 -25.24
N CYS A 13 19.94 -19.49 -24.81
CA CYS A 13 18.51 -19.27 -24.61
C CYS A 13 18.30 -18.93 -23.12
N LEU A 14 17.88 -17.69 -22.83
CA LEU A 14 17.61 -17.26 -21.46
C LEU A 14 16.29 -17.89 -21.01
N ALA A 15 16.34 -18.77 -20.02
CA ALA A 15 15.15 -19.22 -19.32
C ALA A 15 14.70 -18.14 -18.32
N ASN A 16 13.41 -17.81 -18.31
CA ASN A 16 12.84 -16.86 -17.36
C ASN A 16 11.92 -17.58 -16.37
N ILE A 17 12.02 -17.23 -15.08
CA ILE A 17 11.05 -17.64 -14.05
C ILE A 17 10.15 -16.45 -13.71
N LYS A 18 8.83 -16.67 -13.76
CA LYS A 18 7.84 -15.75 -13.19
C LYS A 18 7.20 -16.38 -11.95
N LEU A 19 6.92 -15.53 -10.95
CA LEU A 19 6.27 -15.91 -9.71
C LEU A 19 4.83 -15.39 -9.70
N PHE A 20 3.91 -16.28 -9.37
CA PHE A 20 2.52 -15.94 -9.03
C PHE A 20 2.23 -16.43 -7.62
N VAL A 21 1.72 -15.53 -6.78
CA VAL A 21 1.33 -15.83 -5.40
C VAL A 21 -0.13 -15.44 -5.25
N ASP A 22 -0.98 -16.38 -4.88
CA ASP A 22 -2.42 -16.16 -4.61
C ASP A 22 -3.17 -15.35 -5.70
N GLY A 23 -2.78 -15.55 -6.96
CA GLY A 23 -3.42 -14.92 -8.12
C GLY A 23 -2.92 -13.53 -8.50
N ALA A 24 -1.89 -12.98 -7.82
CA ALA A 24 -1.29 -11.68 -8.13
C ALA A 24 0.16 -11.81 -8.66
N TYR A 25 0.54 -10.88 -9.54
CA TYR A 25 1.91 -10.79 -10.06
C TYR A 25 2.86 -10.21 -9.01
N VAL A 26 3.98 -10.91 -8.78
CA VAL A 26 5.11 -10.37 -8.02
C VAL A 26 6.25 -10.15 -9.02
N GLN A 27 6.51 -8.89 -9.39
CA GLN A 27 7.54 -8.53 -10.37
C GLN A 27 8.94 -8.58 -9.71
N THR A 28 9.90 -9.30 -10.30
CA THR A 28 11.22 -9.56 -9.71
C THR A 28 12.36 -8.74 -10.36
N PRO A 29 13.46 -8.45 -9.62
CA PRO A 29 14.69 -7.82 -10.14
C PRO A 29 15.48 -8.61 -11.19
N VAL A 30 16.37 -7.84 -11.84
CA VAL A 30 17.36 -8.09 -12.89
C VAL A 30 18.17 -9.39 -12.79
N ALA A 31 18.41 -9.99 -13.97
CA ALA A 31 19.27 -11.14 -14.21
C ALA A 31 20.72 -10.96 -13.72
N VAL A 32 21.27 -12.01 -13.10
CA VAL A 32 22.72 -12.19 -12.96
C VAL A 32 23.17 -13.17 -14.05
N PRO A 33 24.11 -12.82 -14.94
CA PRO A 33 24.70 -13.79 -15.85
C PRO A 33 25.44 -14.84 -15.03
N VAL A 34 25.03 -16.10 -15.10
CA VAL A 34 25.79 -17.21 -14.53
C VAL A 34 26.66 -17.80 -15.62
N HIS A 35 27.98 -17.72 -15.42
CA HIS A 35 28.93 -18.57 -16.12
C HIS A 35 28.74 -20.01 -15.65
N VAL A 36 28.26 -20.88 -16.52
CA VAL A 36 28.40 -22.33 -16.31
C VAL A 36 29.81 -22.70 -16.75
N MET A 37 30.69 -23.03 -15.80
CA MET A 37 31.87 -23.83 -16.13
C MET A 37 31.37 -25.22 -16.50
N ASN A 38 31.63 -25.62 -17.75
CA ASN A 38 31.49 -26.99 -18.20
C ASN A 38 32.49 -27.84 -17.42
N ASP A 39 32.00 -28.75 -16.58
CA ASP A 39 32.72 -29.99 -16.34
C ASP A 39 32.05 -31.06 -17.22
N ASP A 40 32.82 -31.43 -18.25
CA ASP A 40 32.72 -32.63 -19.10
C ASP A 40 31.53 -32.77 -20.09
N VAL A 41 31.64 -33.12 -21.38
CA VAL A 41 32.60 -33.03 -22.49
C VAL A 41 31.92 -33.75 -23.71
N LEU A 42 32.28 -33.38 -24.95
CA LEU A 42 32.12 -34.08 -26.26
C LEU A 42 30.83 -33.93 -27.12
N MET A 43 30.91 -32.96 -28.05
CA MET A 43 30.86 -33.14 -29.52
C MET A 43 30.02 -34.30 -30.11
N SER A 44 28.91 -33.97 -30.78
CA SER A 44 28.67 -34.41 -32.17
C SER A 44 27.65 -33.48 -32.84
N GLY A 45 28.01 -32.92 -34.00
CA GLY A 45 27.30 -31.78 -34.58
C GLY A 45 26.11 -32.10 -35.49
N LYS A 46 25.32 -31.06 -35.74
CA LYS A 46 24.97 -30.56 -37.08
C LYS A 46 24.23 -29.23 -36.93
N SER A 47 24.57 -28.31 -37.83
CA SER A 47 24.17 -26.91 -37.91
C SER A 47 22.75 -26.69 -38.44
N SER A 48 22.02 -25.74 -37.87
CA SER A 48 21.18 -24.81 -38.63
C SER A 48 21.03 -23.49 -37.88
N ASN A 49 21.49 -22.41 -38.51
CA ASN A 49 21.43 -21.02 -38.06
C ASN A 49 19.97 -20.54 -37.92
N GLN A 50 19.57 -20.08 -36.73
CA GLN A 50 18.55 -19.05 -36.58
C GLN A 50 18.93 -18.07 -35.47
N SER A 51 18.99 -16.79 -35.87
CA SER A 51 19.19 -15.65 -34.98
C SER A 51 17.85 -15.21 -34.40
N TYR A 52 17.70 -15.25 -33.07
CA TYR A 52 16.58 -14.59 -32.39
C TYR A 52 17.10 -13.37 -31.62
N ASN A 53 16.89 -12.20 -32.23
CA ASN A 53 16.82 -10.93 -31.50
C ASN A 53 15.58 -11.00 -30.60
N ASN A 54 15.71 -10.73 -29.30
CA ASN A 54 14.71 -9.97 -28.52
C ASN A 54 15.29 -9.56 -27.15
N ILE A 55 15.55 -8.26 -27.00
CA ILE A 55 15.81 -7.55 -25.76
C ILE A 55 14.47 -7.17 -25.14
N VAL A 56 14.27 -7.35 -23.82
CA VAL A 56 13.50 -6.39 -23.00
C VAL A 56 14.05 -6.31 -21.57
N ASP A 57 14.24 -5.07 -21.13
CA ASP A 57 14.61 -4.54 -19.81
C ASP A 57 13.83 -5.10 -18.60
N ILE A 58 14.47 -5.03 -17.43
CA ILE A 58 13.78 -5.03 -16.12
C ILE A 58 14.20 -3.77 -15.36
N SER A 59 13.28 -2.79 -15.31
CA SER A 59 13.43 -1.53 -14.57
C SER A 59 13.00 -1.68 -13.11
N TYR A 60 13.82 -1.17 -12.18
CA TYR A 60 13.41 -0.86 -10.80
C TYR A 60 12.96 0.61 -10.74
N SER A 61 11.71 0.86 -10.35
CA SER A 61 11.34 2.14 -9.76
C SER A 61 10.40 1.92 -8.59
N LYS A 62 10.94 2.13 -7.37
CA LYS A 62 10.25 2.37 -6.09
C LYS A 62 8.92 1.62 -5.88
N LEU A 63 8.99 0.37 -5.43
CA LEU A 63 7.98 -0.28 -4.59
C LEU A 63 8.72 -1.26 -3.65
N ASN A 64 8.19 -1.40 -2.44
CA ASN A 64 8.85 -1.81 -1.20
C ASN A 64 9.76 -3.06 -1.25
N ARG A 65 10.83 -3.03 -0.45
CA ARG A 65 11.83 -4.11 -0.23
C ARG A 65 11.29 -5.44 0.35
N ASN A 66 9.97 -5.64 0.47
CA ASN A 66 9.40 -6.71 1.30
C ASN A 66 8.29 -7.49 0.58
N ALA A 67 8.57 -8.18 -0.52
CA ALA A 67 7.71 -9.30 -0.93
C ALA A 67 7.96 -10.47 0.04
N LEU A 68 7.22 -10.49 1.15
CA LEU A 68 7.28 -11.55 2.15
C LEU A 68 6.31 -12.66 1.73
N ILE A 69 6.81 -13.87 1.48
CA ILE A 69 5.98 -15.04 1.16
C ILE A 69 5.73 -15.82 2.45
N GLN A 70 4.50 -16.26 2.67
CA GLN A 70 4.11 -17.04 3.86
C GLN A 70 4.43 -18.53 3.66
N GLU A 71 4.81 -19.21 4.74
CA GLU A 71 4.89 -20.68 4.79
C GLU A 71 3.54 -21.32 4.40
N GLY A 72 3.56 -22.25 3.46
CA GLY A 72 2.35 -22.90 2.93
C GLY A 72 1.62 -22.12 1.83
N SER A 73 2.07 -20.93 1.44
CA SER A 73 1.50 -20.19 0.29
C SER A 73 1.52 -21.01 -1.00
N HIS A 74 0.49 -20.82 -1.83
CA HIS A 74 0.42 -21.41 -3.17
C HIS A 74 1.28 -20.62 -4.14
N ILE A 75 2.49 -21.12 -4.44
CA ILE A 75 3.41 -20.45 -5.36
C ILE A 75 3.35 -21.15 -6.71
N VAL A 76 2.98 -20.43 -7.75
CA VAL A 76 3.10 -20.94 -9.12
C VAL A 76 4.38 -20.38 -9.74
N LEU A 77 5.28 -21.28 -10.11
CA LEU A 77 6.46 -20.99 -10.90
C LEU A 77 6.14 -21.24 -12.37
N GLU A 78 6.36 -20.25 -13.21
CA GLU A 78 6.31 -20.41 -14.67
C GLU A 78 7.72 -20.28 -15.23
N ALA A 79 8.21 -21.35 -15.86
CA ALA A 79 9.48 -21.35 -16.57
C ALA A 79 9.24 -21.21 -18.08
N ASN A 80 9.87 -20.27 -18.75
CA ASN A 80 9.80 -20.19 -20.21
C ASN A 80 11.20 -20.26 -20.80
N ALA A 81 11.41 -21.19 -21.72
CA ALA A 81 12.59 -21.30 -22.57
C ALA A 81 12.16 -21.32 -24.03
N ASP A 82 12.95 -20.68 -24.90
CA ASP A 82 12.72 -20.67 -26.35
C ASP A 82 13.58 -21.76 -26.98
N HIS A 83 12.95 -22.83 -27.46
CA HIS A 83 13.62 -23.98 -28.06
C HIS A 83 12.68 -24.74 -29.01
N GLU A 84 13.23 -25.19 -30.13
CA GLU A 84 12.52 -25.96 -31.14
C GLU A 84 12.53 -27.44 -30.75
N GLY A 85 11.47 -27.90 -30.06
CA GLY A 85 11.35 -29.29 -29.60
C GLY A 85 10.58 -29.43 -28.28
N ASP A 86 10.46 -30.66 -27.78
CA ASP A 86 9.90 -30.92 -26.46
C ASP A 86 10.89 -30.45 -25.38
N ILE A 87 10.42 -29.65 -24.43
CA ILE A 87 11.23 -29.13 -23.32
C ILE A 87 10.89 -29.87 -22.03
N LEU A 88 11.92 -30.22 -21.27
CA LEU A 88 11.81 -30.76 -19.91
C LEU A 88 12.38 -29.75 -18.91
N TYR A 89 11.56 -29.29 -17.97
CA TYR A 89 11.95 -28.34 -16.92
C TYR A 89 12.27 -29.07 -15.62
N SER A 90 13.46 -28.82 -15.08
CA SER A 90 13.93 -29.30 -13.78
C SER A 90 14.02 -28.15 -12.78
N PHE A 91 13.07 -28.11 -11.83
CA PHE A 91 13.01 -27.12 -10.75
C PHE A 91 13.72 -27.66 -9.52
N ARG A 92 14.76 -26.97 -9.03
CA ARG A 92 15.52 -27.30 -7.84
C ARG A 92 15.22 -26.30 -6.74
N PHE A 93 15.02 -26.79 -5.52
CA PHE A 93 14.77 -25.99 -4.34
C PHE A 93 15.87 -26.26 -3.32
N ASN A 94 16.65 -25.23 -3.01
CA ASN A 94 17.71 -25.27 -2.02
C ASN A 94 17.35 -24.34 -0.86
N ARG A 95 17.25 -24.88 0.36
CA ARG A 95 17.20 -24.07 1.58
C ARG A 95 18.52 -24.26 2.30
N TYR A 96 19.16 -23.15 2.68
CA TYR A 96 20.48 -23.19 3.32
C TYR A 96 20.46 -24.10 4.57
N GLY A 97 21.20 -25.21 4.50
CA GLY A 97 21.33 -26.18 5.60
C GLY A 97 20.39 -27.39 5.57
N GLU A 98 19.57 -27.59 4.53
CA GLU A 98 18.65 -28.73 4.40
C GLU A 98 18.88 -29.57 3.12
N THR A 99 18.20 -30.72 3.03
CA THR A 99 18.20 -31.58 1.82
C THR A 99 17.49 -30.90 0.66
N ASN A 100 18.24 -30.66 -0.42
CA ASN A 100 17.71 -30.15 -1.68
C ASN A 100 16.83 -31.21 -2.36
N TYR A 101 15.80 -30.76 -3.08
CA TYR A 101 15.03 -31.65 -3.95
C TYR A 101 14.83 -31.02 -5.33
N THR A 102 14.58 -31.88 -6.32
CA THR A 102 14.37 -31.49 -7.72
C THR A 102 13.08 -32.11 -8.24
N ILE A 103 12.28 -31.32 -8.95
CA ILE A 103 11.06 -31.75 -9.61
C ILE A 103 11.24 -31.53 -11.12
N THR A 104 11.13 -32.59 -11.90
CA THR A 104 11.29 -32.55 -13.35
C THR A 104 9.97 -32.84 -14.06
N ARG A 105 9.62 -32.03 -15.06
CA ARG A 105 8.33 -32.12 -15.79
C ARG A 105 8.37 -31.45 -17.16
N LYS A 106 7.47 -31.87 -18.06
CA LYS A 106 7.25 -31.21 -19.36
C LYS A 106 6.40 -29.94 -19.23
N ASP A 107 5.56 -29.85 -18.21
CA ASP A 107 4.76 -28.67 -17.95
C ASP A 107 5.67 -27.53 -17.46
N LYS A 108 5.51 -26.36 -18.08
CA LYS A 108 6.23 -25.15 -17.72
C LYS A 108 5.77 -24.53 -16.40
N PHE A 109 4.62 -24.96 -15.88
CA PHE A 109 4.10 -24.53 -14.59
C PHE A 109 4.42 -25.56 -13.49
N LEU A 110 4.81 -25.05 -12.33
CA LEU A 110 4.94 -25.82 -11.10
C LEU A 110 4.24 -25.09 -9.96
N VAL A 111 3.25 -25.75 -9.35
CA VAL A 111 2.69 -25.32 -8.07
C VAL A 111 3.57 -25.88 -6.96
N TRP A 112 4.12 -24.99 -6.15
CA TRP A 112 5.01 -25.30 -5.05
C TRP A 112 4.48 -24.71 -3.73
N TYR A 113 4.71 -25.45 -2.65
CA TYR A 113 4.33 -25.12 -1.29
C TYR A 113 5.59 -25.13 -0.43
N PRO A 114 6.05 -23.97 0.09
CA PRO A 114 7.16 -23.96 1.02
C PRO A 114 6.68 -24.50 2.37
N GLU A 115 7.21 -25.65 2.78
CA GLU A 115 6.83 -26.31 4.04
C GLU A 115 7.48 -25.67 5.28
N LYS A 116 8.43 -24.76 5.10
CA LYS A 116 9.20 -24.13 6.19
C LYS A 116 9.60 -22.70 5.82
N THR A 117 9.99 -21.92 6.82
CA THR A 117 10.48 -20.56 6.64
C THR A 117 11.96 -20.43 6.36
N GLY A 118 12.38 -19.38 5.68
CA GLY A 118 13.78 -19.05 5.47
C GLY A 118 14.08 -18.66 4.03
N LEU A 119 15.36 -18.47 3.73
CA LEU A 119 15.81 -18.14 2.39
C LEU A 119 15.95 -19.41 1.54
N TYR A 120 15.18 -19.44 0.46
CA TYR A 120 15.22 -20.44 -0.60
C TYR A 120 15.96 -19.90 -1.81
N GLU A 121 16.87 -20.69 -2.37
CA GLU A 121 17.38 -20.52 -3.72
C GLU A 121 16.65 -21.52 -4.62
N ILE A 122 15.90 -20.99 -5.57
CA ILE A 122 15.14 -21.77 -6.55
C ILE A 122 15.89 -21.68 -7.88
N SER A 123 16.28 -22.83 -8.43
CA SER A 123 16.92 -22.91 -9.74
C SER A 123 16.01 -23.64 -10.71
N VAL A 124 15.94 -23.19 -11.96
CA VAL A 124 15.26 -23.94 -13.02
C VAL A 124 16.22 -24.16 -14.17
N VAL A 125 16.27 -25.40 -14.65
CA VAL A 125 17.03 -25.80 -15.82
C VAL A 125 16.07 -26.40 -16.83
N ALA A 126 16.06 -25.86 -18.04
CA ALA A 126 15.33 -26.40 -19.17
C ALA A 126 16.28 -27.30 -19.99
N HIS A 127 15.80 -28.49 -20.34
CA HIS A 127 16.49 -29.47 -21.16
C HIS A 127 15.69 -29.74 -22.43
N ASP A 128 16.38 -30.04 -23.52
CA ASP A 128 15.77 -30.77 -24.63
C ASP A 128 15.38 -32.18 -24.15
N ALA A 129 14.11 -32.55 -24.30
CA ALA A 129 13.58 -33.79 -23.75
C ALA A 129 14.07 -35.06 -24.48
N GLU A 130 14.59 -34.93 -25.71
CA GLU A 130 15.07 -36.05 -26.52
C GLU A 130 16.59 -36.20 -26.43
N MET A 131 17.31 -35.07 -26.44
CA MET A 131 18.77 -35.03 -26.44
C MET A 131 19.38 -34.91 -25.03
N ASP A 132 18.56 -34.62 -24.01
CA ASP A 132 18.98 -34.35 -22.62
C ASP A 132 20.04 -33.23 -22.51
N VAL A 133 20.00 -32.28 -23.44
CA VAL A 133 20.91 -31.13 -23.49
C VAL A 133 20.29 -29.95 -22.76
N VAL A 134 21.07 -29.27 -21.91
CA VAL A 134 20.62 -28.03 -21.25
C VAL A 134 20.47 -26.92 -22.28
N ILE A 135 19.26 -26.37 -22.38
CA ILE A 135 18.92 -25.27 -23.29
C ILE A 135 18.83 -23.91 -22.58
N GLY A 136 18.62 -23.90 -21.25
CA GLY A 136 18.62 -22.67 -20.47
C GLY A 136 18.56 -22.91 -18.97
N ALA A 137 19.09 -21.98 -18.18
CA ALA A 137 19.04 -22.06 -16.73
C ALA A 137 18.87 -20.68 -16.10
N THR A 138 18.21 -20.62 -14.94
CA THR A 138 18.07 -19.40 -14.16
C THR A 138 17.86 -19.71 -12.68
N THR A 139 18.12 -18.72 -11.83
CA THR A 139 18.01 -18.85 -10.37
C THR A 139 17.30 -17.64 -9.79
N MET A 140 16.61 -17.83 -8.65
CA MET A 140 16.03 -16.77 -7.87
C MET A 140 16.13 -17.07 -6.38
N ASN A 141 16.33 -16.01 -5.59
CA ASN A 141 16.28 -16.09 -4.14
C ASN A 141 14.91 -15.63 -3.65
N LEU A 142 14.34 -16.39 -2.73
CA LEU A 142 13.03 -16.14 -2.16
C LEU A 142 13.04 -16.32 -0.64
N TYR A 143 12.55 -15.33 0.09
CA TYR A 143 12.43 -15.42 1.54
C TYR A 143 11.00 -15.80 1.95
N VAL A 144 10.86 -16.92 2.65
CA VAL A 144 9.59 -17.44 3.22
C VAL A 144 9.57 -17.16 4.73
N SER A 145 8.45 -16.70 5.28
CA SER A 145 8.30 -16.29 6.68
C SER A 145 7.11 -16.94 7.38
N GLU A 146 7.11 -16.95 8.72
CA GLU A 146 6.15 -17.71 9.56
C GLU A 146 4.78 -17.01 9.64
N MET A 147 4.58 -15.93 8.88
CA MET A 147 3.38 -15.10 9.03
C MET A 147 2.13 -15.93 8.79
N THR A 148 1.34 -16.15 9.83
CA THR A 148 -0.06 -16.53 9.70
C THR A 148 -0.82 -15.34 9.14
N LEU A 149 -1.32 -15.43 7.90
CA LEU A 149 -2.35 -14.52 7.38
C LEU A 149 -3.63 -14.65 8.22
N GLU A 150 -3.70 -13.93 9.33
CA GLU A 150 -4.93 -13.22 9.67
C GLU A 150 -4.83 -11.86 8.96
N ASN A 151 -5.96 -11.32 8.48
CA ASN A 151 -6.02 -10.01 7.85
C ASN A 151 -5.42 -8.96 8.79
N ILE A 152 -4.14 -8.60 8.65
CA ILE A 152 -3.58 -7.51 9.46
C ILE A 152 -4.20 -6.22 8.95
N GLN A 153 -5.26 -5.78 9.63
CA GLN A 153 -5.84 -4.48 9.40
C GLN A 153 -4.76 -3.45 9.73
N ASN A 154 -4.51 -2.47 8.83
CA ASN A 154 -3.62 -1.36 9.15
C ASN A 154 -4.09 -0.74 10.48
N PRO A 155 -3.16 -0.36 11.39
CA PRO A 155 -3.54 0.30 12.63
C PRO A 155 -4.48 1.45 12.31
N TYR A 156 -5.57 1.49 13.05
CA TYR A 156 -6.62 2.47 12.83
C TYR A 156 -7.03 3.07 14.16
N LEU A 157 -7.61 4.25 14.05
CA LEU A 157 -8.12 5.02 15.16
C LEU A 157 -9.61 4.71 15.28
N ASP A 158 -9.99 4.00 16.34
CA ASP A 158 -11.39 3.74 16.65
C ASP A 158 -11.90 4.67 17.75
N LEU A 159 -13.20 4.92 17.75
CA LEU A 159 -13.85 5.63 18.84
C LEU A 159 -14.09 4.68 20.01
N LYS A 160 -13.85 5.18 21.22
CA LYS A 160 -14.32 4.49 22.43
C LYS A 160 -15.84 4.32 22.35
N PRO A 161 -16.40 3.21 22.86
CA PRO A 161 -17.86 3.01 22.92
C PRO A 161 -18.63 4.11 23.68
N SER A 162 -17.93 4.89 24.51
CA SER A 162 -18.48 6.03 25.26
C SER A 162 -18.40 7.37 24.52
N SER A 163 -17.76 7.41 23.35
CA SER A 163 -17.64 8.64 22.57
C SER A 163 -18.96 8.96 21.89
N ASP A 164 -19.36 10.22 21.96
CA ASP A 164 -20.51 10.74 21.22
C ASP A 164 -20.12 11.25 19.81
N TYR A 165 -18.84 11.18 19.44
CA TYR A 165 -18.39 11.66 18.13
C TYR A 165 -18.95 10.81 16.99
N ALA A 166 -19.20 11.46 15.86
CA ALA A 166 -19.61 10.79 14.65
C ALA A 166 -18.46 10.82 13.64
N VAL A 167 -18.05 9.64 13.17
CA VAL A 167 -17.01 9.49 12.15
C VAL A 167 -17.64 9.10 10.82
N ASP A 168 -17.32 9.85 9.76
CA ASP A 168 -17.58 9.42 8.40
C ASP A 168 -16.29 8.85 7.80
N SER A 169 -16.28 7.52 7.63
CA SER A 169 -15.14 6.78 7.10
C SER A 169 -14.87 7.04 5.62
N VAL A 170 -15.86 7.51 4.86
CA VAL A 170 -15.74 7.82 3.43
C VAL A 170 -15.15 9.20 3.22
N SER A 171 -15.72 10.23 3.87
CA SER A 171 -15.19 11.59 3.78
C SER A 171 -13.98 11.85 4.68
N LYS A 172 -13.67 10.90 5.58
CA LYS A 172 -12.62 11.02 6.60
C LYS A 172 -12.81 12.26 7.47
N THR A 173 -14.04 12.45 7.95
CA THR A 173 -14.41 13.57 8.83
C THR A 173 -14.93 13.11 10.17
N ILE A 174 -14.76 13.95 11.18
CA ILE A 174 -15.28 13.75 12.54
C ILE A 174 -16.13 14.96 12.91
N CYS A 175 -17.34 14.70 13.39
CA CYS A 175 -18.26 15.73 13.87
C CYS A 175 -18.90 15.32 15.21
N ASN A 176 -19.90 16.07 15.64
CA ASN A 176 -20.54 15.96 16.95
C ASN A 176 -19.65 16.34 18.15
N LEU A 177 -18.64 17.21 17.92
CA LEU A 177 -17.83 17.76 19.00
C LEU A 177 -18.63 18.83 19.76
N VAL A 178 -18.39 18.93 21.06
CA VAL A 178 -18.87 20.05 21.86
C VAL A 178 -17.94 21.24 21.64
N PRO A 179 -18.44 22.46 21.41
CA PRO A 179 -17.58 23.65 21.34
C PRO A 179 -16.71 23.77 22.59
N ARG A 180 -15.44 24.19 22.45
CA ARG A 180 -14.42 24.22 23.52
C ARG A 180 -13.92 22.86 23.98
N THR A 181 -14.07 21.80 23.18
CA THR A 181 -13.37 20.54 23.45
C THR A 181 -11.85 20.77 23.36
N THR A 182 -11.12 20.43 24.43
CA THR A 182 -9.66 20.51 24.44
C THR A 182 -9.03 19.33 23.68
N VAL A 183 -7.79 19.46 23.23
CA VAL A 183 -7.07 18.38 22.53
C VAL A 183 -6.98 17.13 23.40
N ASP A 184 -6.67 17.26 24.69
CA ASP A 184 -6.58 16.10 25.59
C ASP A 184 -7.94 15.39 25.73
N ALA A 185 -9.03 16.15 25.92
CA ALA A 185 -10.37 15.59 25.99
C ALA A 185 -10.79 14.96 24.64
N PHE A 186 -10.39 15.55 23.53
CA PHE A 186 -10.65 15.02 22.19
C PHE A 186 -9.93 13.68 21.98
N ILE A 187 -8.62 13.62 22.24
CA ILE A 187 -7.82 12.40 22.09
C ILE A 187 -8.30 11.28 23.02
N ASP A 188 -8.77 11.62 24.24
CA ASP A 188 -9.30 10.63 25.17
C ASP A 188 -10.58 9.95 24.66
N ASN A 189 -11.19 10.37 23.56
CA ASN A 189 -12.30 9.65 22.94
C ASN A 189 -11.87 8.53 21.99
N PHE A 190 -10.57 8.37 21.73
CA PHE A 190 -10.06 7.39 20.78
C PHE A 190 -9.30 6.26 21.45
N VAL A 191 -9.31 5.11 20.78
CA VAL A 191 -8.42 3.97 21.05
C VAL A 191 -7.67 3.65 19.78
N ILE A 192 -6.40 3.30 19.95
CA ILE A 192 -5.59 2.79 18.85
C ILE A 192 -5.83 1.29 18.82
N GLU A 193 -6.43 0.82 17.74
CA GLU A 193 -6.53 -0.60 17.45
C GLU A 193 -5.28 -0.97 16.64
N ASP A 194 -4.31 -1.58 17.32
CA ASP A 194 -3.06 -2.04 16.73
C ASP A 194 -2.97 -3.56 16.71
N GLU A 195 -2.63 -4.11 15.55
CA GLU A 195 -2.27 -5.52 15.40
C GLU A 195 -0.75 -5.70 15.54
N GLY A 196 -0.17 -5.20 16.64
CA GLY A 196 1.24 -5.41 16.98
C GLY A 196 2.21 -4.34 16.46
N VAL A 197 1.71 -3.17 16.06
CA VAL A 197 2.55 -2.03 15.67
C VAL A 197 2.89 -1.19 16.91
N LEU A 198 4.04 -1.47 17.52
CA LEU A 198 4.52 -0.72 18.68
C LEU A 198 4.96 0.71 18.30
N GLY A 199 4.68 1.66 19.21
CA GLY A 199 5.14 3.05 19.11
C GLY A 199 4.29 3.93 18.20
N LEU A 200 3.00 3.63 18.07
CA LEU A 200 2.04 4.51 17.42
C LEU A 200 1.71 5.71 18.33
N GLU A 201 1.57 6.86 17.71
CA GLU A 201 1.24 8.13 18.37
C GLU A 201 0.07 8.81 17.67
N ILE A 202 -0.70 9.58 18.45
CA ILE A 202 -1.75 10.46 17.95
C ILE A 202 -1.23 11.89 18.03
N ARG A 203 -1.37 12.64 16.93
CA ARG A 203 -1.17 14.09 16.94
C ARG A 203 -2.38 14.81 16.38
N VAL A 204 -2.55 16.05 16.83
CA VAL A 204 -3.58 16.95 16.34
C VAL A 204 -2.92 18.23 15.84
N ALA A 205 -3.30 18.65 14.64
CA ALA A 205 -2.90 19.92 14.05
C ALA A 205 -4.12 20.83 13.90
N ASP A 206 -3.96 22.14 14.10
CA ASP A 206 -5.01 23.12 13.82
C ASP A 206 -5.22 23.32 12.30
N ILE A 207 -6.18 24.15 11.92
CA ILE A 207 -6.47 24.47 10.51
C ILE A 207 -5.28 25.10 9.75
N ASN A 208 -4.30 25.65 10.48
CA ASN A 208 -3.08 26.24 9.94
C ASN A 208 -1.91 25.25 9.90
N ASN A 209 -2.15 23.97 10.22
CA ASN A 209 -1.17 22.89 10.35
C ASN A 209 -0.17 23.06 11.51
N ASN A 210 -0.50 23.87 12.53
CA ASN A 210 0.30 23.92 13.75
C ASN A 210 -0.09 22.76 14.66
N ILE A 211 0.88 22.02 15.18
CA ILE A 211 0.61 20.98 16.17
C ILE A 211 0.11 21.64 17.47
N ILE A 212 -1.06 21.20 17.94
CA ILE A 212 -1.71 21.66 19.16
C ILE A 212 -1.82 20.51 20.16
N THR A 213 -1.75 20.83 21.47
CA THR A 213 -1.75 19.83 22.55
C THR A 213 -2.42 20.41 23.80
N GLY A 214 -2.72 19.54 24.78
CA GLY A 214 -3.18 19.97 26.10
C GLY A 214 -4.55 20.66 26.06
N ASP A 215 -4.59 21.84 26.67
CA ASP A 215 -5.80 22.65 26.84
C ASP A 215 -6.19 23.48 25.60
N SER A 216 -5.50 23.29 24.48
CA SER A 216 -5.85 23.97 23.22
C SER A 216 -7.18 23.43 22.70
N TYR A 217 -8.01 24.26 22.07
CA TYR A 217 -9.31 23.81 21.55
C TYR A 217 -9.18 23.20 20.16
N VAL A 218 -9.97 22.16 19.89
CA VAL A 218 -10.09 21.53 18.59
C VAL A 218 -11.27 22.18 17.86
N GLY A 219 -10.99 22.75 16.68
CA GLY A 219 -11.97 23.43 15.84
C GLY A 219 -12.09 22.86 14.44
N THR A 220 -12.96 23.47 13.64
CA THR A 220 -13.13 23.09 12.23
C THR A 220 -11.81 23.14 11.47
N GLY A 221 -11.53 22.10 10.69
CA GLY A 221 -10.30 21.98 9.92
C GLY A 221 -9.10 21.51 10.72
N ALA A 222 -9.22 21.29 12.04
CA ALA A 222 -8.22 20.54 12.77
C ALA A 222 -8.11 19.12 12.22
N VAL A 223 -6.89 18.57 12.22
CA VAL A 223 -6.59 17.25 11.67
C VAL A 223 -6.02 16.38 12.77
N ILE A 224 -6.61 15.20 12.95
CA ILE A 224 -6.06 14.15 13.79
C ILE A 224 -5.38 13.11 12.92
N GLU A 225 -4.17 12.71 13.31
CA GLU A 225 -3.36 11.72 12.60
C GLU A 225 -2.86 10.65 13.55
N LEU A 226 -3.07 9.39 13.17
CA LEU A 226 -2.38 8.23 13.73
C LEU A 226 -1.10 8.03 12.93
N TYR A 227 0.06 8.13 13.59
CA TYR A 227 1.33 8.12 12.90
C TYR A 227 2.41 7.38 13.69
N LYS A 228 3.48 7.03 12.97
CA LYS A 228 4.74 6.55 13.54
C LYS A 228 5.87 7.11 12.71
N GLU A 229 6.82 7.77 13.37
CA GLU A 229 7.93 8.47 12.69
C GLU A 229 7.36 9.42 11.61
N ASP A 230 7.62 9.15 10.32
CA ASP A 230 7.15 9.95 9.19
C ASP A 230 5.98 9.31 8.42
N VAL A 231 5.41 8.21 8.92
CA VAL A 231 4.32 7.48 8.27
C VAL A 231 3.00 7.79 8.96
N VAL A 232 2.04 8.33 8.20
CA VAL A 232 0.64 8.50 8.63
C VAL A 232 -0.17 7.28 8.22
N TYR A 233 -0.77 6.61 9.19
CA TYR A 233 -1.64 5.44 8.98
C TYR A 233 -3.07 5.84 8.76
N GLU A 234 -3.53 6.82 9.54
CA GLU A 234 -4.88 7.32 9.43
C GLU A 234 -4.96 8.81 9.71
N ARG A 235 -5.91 9.45 9.04
CA ARG A 235 -6.10 10.90 9.07
C ARG A 235 -7.58 11.22 9.00
N TYR A 236 -8.04 12.08 9.90
CA TYR A 236 -9.39 12.62 9.88
C TYR A 236 -9.37 14.14 10.04
N THR A 237 -10.35 14.81 9.44
CA THR A 237 -10.55 16.26 9.57
C THR A 237 -11.79 16.56 10.40
N VAL A 238 -11.65 17.46 11.37
CA VAL A 238 -12.73 17.85 12.28
C VAL A 238 -13.65 18.87 11.62
N ILE A 239 -14.95 18.73 11.85
CA ILE A 239 -15.98 19.71 11.51
C ILE A 239 -16.76 20.04 12.77
N LEU A 240 -16.73 21.32 13.16
CA LEU A 240 -17.52 21.88 14.24
C LEU A 240 -18.49 22.90 13.64
N TYR A 241 -19.78 22.55 13.55
CA TYR A 241 -20.78 23.40 12.91
C TYR A 241 -20.91 24.72 13.67
N GLY A 242 -20.87 25.82 12.92
CA GLY A 242 -20.85 27.19 13.45
C GLY A 242 -19.47 27.75 13.77
N ASP A 243 -18.43 26.92 13.84
CA ASP A 243 -17.02 27.35 13.96
C ASP A 243 -16.40 27.39 12.56
N VAL A 244 -16.39 28.56 11.95
CA VAL A 244 -16.01 28.80 10.54
C VAL A 244 -14.55 29.22 10.44
N ASP A 245 -14.01 29.87 11.47
CA ASP A 245 -12.60 30.26 11.52
C ASP A 245 -11.68 29.13 12.04
N GLY A 246 -12.25 28.12 12.69
CA GLY A 246 -11.56 26.88 13.08
C GLY A 246 -10.85 26.97 14.44
N ASP A 247 -11.17 27.97 15.27
CA ASP A 247 -10.54 28.18 16.59
C ASP A 247 -11.15 27.30 17.71
N GLY A 248 -12.18 26.50 17.40
CA GLY A 248 -12.89 25.63 18.34
C GLY A 248 -13.95 26.35 19.17
N LEU A 249 -14.21 27.64 18.89
CA LEU A 249 -15.14 28.48 19.60
C LEU A 249 -16.10 29.20 18.65
N ILE A 250 -17.38 28.83 18.72
CA ILE A 250 -18.43 29.54 17.98
C ILE A 250 -18.63 30.95 18.58
N ARG A 251 -18.22 31.98 17.84
CA ARG A 251 -18.14 33.38 18.25
C ARG A 251 -18.65 34.33 17.16
N THR A 252 -18.49 35.64 17.43
CA THR A 252 -18.86 36.68 16.46
C THR A 252 -17.96 36.70 15.22
N SER A 253 -16.73 36.19 15.30
CA SER A 253 -15.85 36.04 14.12
C SER A 253 -16.46 35.11 13.09
N ASP A 254 -16.97 33.95 13.51
CA ASP A 254 -17.65 33.00 12.61
C ASP A 254 -18.88 33.62 11.95
N LEU A 255 -19.70 34.30 12.75
CA LEU A 255 -20.87 35.02 12.25
C LEU A 255 -20.48 36.07 11.19
N LEU A 256 -19.35 36.76 11.39
CA LEU A 256 -18.83 37.74 10.43
C LEU A 256 -18.33 37.07 9.16
N ASP A 257 -17.66 35.93 9.26
CA ASP A 257 -17.19 35.16 8.10
C ASP A 257 -18.37 34.67 7.25
N VAL A 258 -19.40 34.09 7.85
CA VAL A 258 -20.64 33.72 7.14
C VAL A 258 -21.28 34.94 6.48
N ARG A 259 -21.35 36.07 7.19
CA ARG A 259 -21.90 37.31 6.63
C ARG A 259 -21.08 37.83 5.45
N TYR A 260 -19.75 37.79 5.53
CA TYR A 260 -18.87 38.22 4.46
C TYR A 260 -18.94 37.31 3.26
N TYR A 261 -19.05 35.99 3.47
CA TYR A 261 -19.33 35.02 2.43
C TYR A 261 -20.64 35.33 1.69
N MET A 262 -21.73 35.55 2.42
CA MET A 262 -23.03 35.91 1.83
C MET A 262 -22.99 37.23 1.04
N LEU A 263 -22.15 38.18 1.46
CA LEU A 263 -21.91 39.44 0.76
C LEU A 263 -20.88 39.32 -0.38
N ARG A 264 -20.39 38.10 -0.67
CA ARG A 264 -19.36 37.80 -1.68
C ARG A 264 -18.06 38.59 -1.47
N ARG A 265 -17.71 38.83 -0.21
CA ARG A 265 -16.47 39.52 0.19
C ARG A 265 -15.32 38.56 0.45
N ILE A 266 -15.64 37.33 0.82
CA ILE A 266 -14.71 36.21 0.99
C ILE A 266 -15.31 34.97 0.34
N GLU A 267 -14.47 33.97 0.08
CA GLU A 267 -14.89 32.63 -0.33
C GLU A 267 -14.70 31.69 0.86
N LEU A 268 -15.67 30.78 1.06
CA LEU A 268 -15.58 29.68 2.01
C LEU A 268 -15.62 28.39 1.21
N GLU A 269 -14.68 27.49 1.50
CA GLU A 269 -14.51 26.22 0.80
C GLU A 269 -14.30 25.08 1.80
N GLY A 270 -14.46 23.84 1.30
CA GLY A 270 -14.20 22.62 2.06
C GLY A 270 -14.91 22.57 3.42
N VAL A 271 -14.19 22.16 4.45
CA VAL A 271 -14.73 22.01 5.82
C VAL A 271 -15.23 23.31 6.43
N ARG A 272 -14.68 24.47 6.05
CA ARG A 272 -15.16 25.78 6.51
C ARG A 272 -16.53 26.12 5.93
N PHE A 273 -16.76 25.78 4.67
CA PHE A 273 -18.07 25.92 4.04
C PHE A 273 -19.10 24.99 4.69
N ILE A 274 -18.71 23.75 5.02
CA ILE A 274 -19.58 22.81 5.71
C ILE A 274 -19.94 23.31 7.12
N ALA A 275 -18.94 23.79 7.88
CA ALA A 275 -19.17 24.36 9.21
C ALA A 275 -20.06 25.61 9.17
N ALA A 276 -19.97 26.41 8.11
CA ALA A 276 -20.83 27.59 7.91
C ALA A 276 -22.31 27.24 7.67
N ASN A 277 -22.65 26.01 7.29
CA ASN A 277 -24.02 25.52 7.16
C ASN A 277 -24.57 25.08 8.54
N ALA A 278 -24.61 26.03 9.48
CA ALA A 278 -24.89 25.77 10.89
C ALA A 278 -26.36 25.46 11.21
N ASP A 279 -27.32 25.87 10.37
CA ASP A 279 -28.72 25.47 10.56
C ASP A 279 -28.92 23.98 10.26
N ASN A 280 -28.07 23.43 9.37
CA ASN A 280 -27.94 22.01 9.05
C ASN A 280 -29.29 21.30 8.78
N SER A 281 -30.31 22.07 8.36
CA SER A 281 -31.68 21.61 8.22
C SER A 281 -32.03 21.16 6.81
N ASP A 282 -31.11 21.35 5.85
CA ASP A 282 -31.33 21.00 4.46
C ASP A 282 -30.22 20.12 3.88
N ASP A 283 -30.62 19.13 3.07
CA ASP A 283 -29.70 18.20 2.42
C ASP A 283 -28.88 18.86 1.30
N ARG A 284 -29.18 20.12 0.97
CA ARG A 284 -28.67 20.81 -0.21
C ARG A 284 -27.28 21.41 0.01
N ASN A 285 -26.77 21.38 1.25
CA ASN A 285 -25.45 21.90 1.59
C ASN A 285 -25.28 23.37 1.17
N VAL A 286 -26.24 24.23 1.52
CA VAL A 286 -26.26 25.65 1.11
C VAL A 286 -26.18 26.57 2.31
N VAL A 287 -25.11 27.37 2.37
CA VAL A 287 -24.97 28.46 3.35
C VAL A 287 -25.83 29.66 2.96
N ASN A 288 -26.77 30.04 3.83
CA ASN A 288 -27.73 31.11 3.59
C ASN A 288 -28.09 31.88 4.90
N SER A 289 -29.14 32.70 4.84
CA SER A 289 -29.54 33.55 5.98
C SER A 289 -30.00 32.78 7.22
N LEU A 290 -30.44 31.53 7.06
CA LEU A 290 -30.84 30.67 8.18
C LEU A 290 -29.62 30.28 9.02
N ASP A 291 -28.49 29.94 8.39
CA ASP A 291 -27.25 29.62 9.10
C ASP A 291 -26.72 30.80 9.89
N LEU A 292 -26.71 31.98 9.27
CA LEU A 292 -26.34 33.22 9.93
C LEU A 292 -27.25 33.50 11.14
N LEU A 293 -28.55 33.25 11.01
CA LEU A 293 -29.51 33.41 12.11
C LEU A 293 -29.29 32.38 13.21
N ARG A 294 -28.97 31.14 12.85
CA ARG A 294 -28.68 30.05 13.77
C ARG A 294 -27.47 30.36 14.64
N ILE A 295 -26.34 30.73 14.04
CA ILE A 295 -25.13 31.15 14.77
C ILE A 295 -25.46 32.33 15.69
N ARG A 296 -26.21 33.33 15.20
CA ARG A 296 -26.61 34.48 16.01
C ARG A 296 -27.43 34.08 17.24
N TYR A 297 -28.39 33.17 17.09
CA TYR A 297 -29.21 32.70 18.22
C TYR A 297 -28.44 31.82 19.19
N TYR A 298 -27.49 31.03 18.70
CA TYR A 298 -26.54 30.31 19.54
C TYR A 298 -25.72 31.26 20.42
N LEU A 299 -25.15 32.31 19.82
CA LEU A 299 -24.41 33.34 20.58
C LEU A 299 -25.27 34.09 21.61
N LEU A 300 -26.59 34.13 21.42
CA LEU A 300 -27.54 34.70 22.36
C LEU A 300 -28.07 33.69 23.39
N GLY A 301 -27.59 32.44 23.36
CA GLY A 301 -28.01 31.36 24.26
C GLY A 301 -29.47 30.93 24.07
N ARG A 302 -30.02 31.10 22.86
CA ARG A 302 -31.43 30.82 22.56
C ARG A 302 -31.68 29.46 21.92
N VAL A 303 -30.69 28.95 21.20
CA VAL A 303 -30.76 27.67 20.48
C VAL A 303 -29.38 27.04 20.50
N ASP A 304 -29.34 25.71 20.42
CA ASP A 304 -28.11 24.98 20.13
C ASP A 304 -27.93 24.81 18.61
N ILE A 305 -26.69 24.50 18.22
CA ILE A 305 -26.32 24.09 16.86
C ILE A 305 -26.17 22.57 16.87
N GLU A 306 -26.92 21.88 16.01
CA GLU A 306 -26.83 20.44 15.85
C GLU A 306 -25.48 20.08 15.22
N GLN A 307 -24.63 19.36 15.98
CA GLN A 307 -23.24 19.11 15.60
C GLN A 307 -23.04 17.85 14.74
N ASN A 308 -24.12 17.12 14.46
CA ASN A 308 -24.15 16.00 13.56
C ASN A 308 -25.12 16.28 12.40
N ARG A 309 -24.80 15.74 11.22
CA ARG A 309 -25.70 15.77 10.07
C ARG A 309 -26.66 14.59 10.17
N LYS A 310 -27.95 14.83 9.89
CA LYS A 310 -28.95 13.76 9.74
C LYS A 310 -28.84 13.05 8.41
#